data_AF-A0AAW7Q391-F1
#
_entry.id   AF-A0AAW7Q391-F1
#
_cell.length_a   1.000
_cell.length_b   1.000
_cell.length_c   1.000
_cell.angle_alpha   90.00
_cell.angle_beta   90.00
_cell.angle_gamma   90.00
#
_symmetry.space_group_name_H-M   'P 1'
#
loop_
_entity.id
_entity.type
_entity.pdbx_description
1 polymer ?
#
loop_
_entity_poly.entity_id
_entity_poly.type
_entity_poly.pdbx_seq_one_letter_code
_entity_poly.pdbx_strand_id
1 'polypeptide(L)'
;MNMVSKKFLLATTLITTITILLALQIHTFLNRPANSSTTSKSGRYLMENVHVNGILVGFEKLGYLRITDKEIPGAVFRSPLYDLQSLDMRSYEDNLTVGIVWVDFLKIDHSFIIASPDWSEHWLNIFISNTPYEVIEN
;
A
#
# COMPACT_ATOMS: atom_id res chain seq x y z
N MET A 1 -44.36 -13.77 2.50
CA MET A 1 -43.05 -13.71 1.82
C MET A 1 -42.58 -15.13 1.52
N ASN A 2 -42.46 -15.50 0.24
CA ASN A 2 -42.15 -16.88 -0.19
C ASN A 2 -40.68 -17.26 0.10
N MET A 3 -40.36 -18.55 0.09
CA MET A 3 -39.03 -19.06 0.45
C MET A 3 -37.91 -18.48 -0.43
N VAL A 4 -38.22 -18.17 -1.70
CA VAL A 4 -37.27 -17.57 -2.66
C VAL A 4 -36.91 -16.13 -2.25
N SER A 5 -37.89 -15.30 -1.90
CA SER A 5 -37.63 -13.91 -1.44
C SER A 5 -36.83 -13.86 -0.13
N LYS A 6 -37.03 -14.82 0.78
CA LYS A 6 -36.21 -14.93 2.00
C LYS A 6 -34.75 -15.28 1.69
N LYS A 7 -34.50 -16.22 0.77
CA LYS A 7 -33.13 -16.59 0.34
C LYS A 7 -32.43 -15.41 -0.35
N PHE A 8 -33.15 -14.67 -1.18
CA PHE A 8 -32.61 -13.49 -1.86
C PHE A 8 -32.26 -12.36 -0.86
N LEU A 9 -33.14 -12.13 0.13
CA LEU A 9 -32.89 -11.16 1.21
C LEU A 9 -31.66 -11.55 2.05
N LEU A 10 -31.51 -12.83 2.37
CA LEU A 10 -30.35 -13.34 3.12
C LEU A 10 -29.04 -13.18 2.32
N ALA A 11 -29.06 -13.55 1.04
CA ALA A 11 -27.89 -13.42 0.18
C ALA A 11 -27.45 -11.96 0.01
N THR A 12 -28.39 -11.05 -0.23
CA THR A 12 -28.11 -9.61 -0.34
C THR A 12 -27.56 -9.05 0.97
N THR A 13 -28.17 -9.37 2.11
CA THR A 13 -27.68 -8.95 3.43
C THR A 13 -26.26 -9.46 3.69
N LEU A 14 -25.97 -10.71 3.33
CA LEU A 14 -24.64 -11.30 3.49
C LEU A 14 -23.60 -10.57 2.62
N ILE A 15 -23.91 -10.35 1.35
CA ILE A 15 -23.02 -9.63 0.42
C ILE A 15 -22.74 -8.22 0.95
N THR A 16 -23.77 -7.47 1.33
CA THR A 16 -23.61 -6.12 1.89
C THR A 16 -22.74 -6.14 3.14
N THR A 17 -22.93 -7.12 4.02
CA THR A 17 -22.12 -7.26 5.25
C THR A 17 -20.66 -7.51 4.91
N ILE A 18 -20.37 -8.42 3.96
CA ILE A 18 -19.00 -8.72 3.51
C ILE A 18 -18.36 -7.46 2.89
N THR A 19 -19.08 -6.73 2.05
CA THR A 19 -18.59 -5.49 1.44
C THR A 19 -18.25 -4.43 2.50
N ILE A 20 -19.10 -4.25 3.51
CA ILE A 20 -18.85 -3.31 4.60
C ILE A 20 -17.60 -3.73 5.39
N LEU A 21 -17.47 -5.01 5.74
CA LEU A 21 -16.31 -5.52 6.45
C LEU A 21 -15.02 -5.36 5.64
N LEU A 22 -15.07 -5.62 4.35
CA LEU A 22 -13.96 -5.36 3.43
C LEU A 22 -13.57 -3.88 3.43
N ALA A 23 -14.53 -2.98 3.25
CA ALA A 23 -14.28 -1.54 3.24
C ALA A 23 -13.68 -1.04 4.55
N LEU A 24 -14.12 -1.55 5.71
CA LEU A 24 -13.57 -1.22 7.01
C LEU A 24 -12.10 -1.71 7.16
N GLN A 25 -11.78 -2.90 6.66
CA GLN A 25 -10.41 -3.41 6.66
C GLN A 25 -9.50 -2.58 5.77
N ILE A 26 -9.93 -2.27 4.54
CA ILE A 26 -9.18 -1.38 3.64
C ILE A 26 -8.98 -0.01 4.30
N HIS A 27 -10.04 0.60 4.85
CA HIS A 27 -9.96 1.87 5.56
C HIS A 27 -8.93 1.83 6.69
N THR A 28 -8.87 0.72 7.43
CA THR A 28 -7.87 0.52 8.49
C THR A 28 -6.45 0.49 7.92
N PHE A 29 -6.21 -0.19 6.80
CA PHE A 29 -4.89 -0.24 6.17
C PHE A 29 -4.42 1.13 5.68
N LEU A 30 -5.32 1.92 5.10
CA LEU A 30 -4.97 3.22 4.53
C LEU A 30 -4.70 4.29 5.59
N ASN A 31 -5.33 4.19 6.76
CA ASN A 31 -5.20 5.16 7.86
C ASN A 31 -4.31 4.67 9.00
N ARG A 32 -3.65 3.52 8.85
CA ARG A 32 -2.74 2.99 9.85
C ARG A 32 -1.52 3.92 10.01
N PRO A 33 -1.04 4.15 11.25
CA PRO A 33 0.22 4.84 11.47
C PRO A 33 1.39 4.03 10.89
N ALA A 34 2.48 4.73 10.57
CA ALA A 34 3.70 4.09 10.12
C ALA A 34 4.35 3.24 11.23
N ASN A 35 4.94 2.12 10.83
CA ASN A 35 5.72 1.26 11.72
C ASN A 35 7.17 1.75 11.82
N SER A 36 7.69 2.29 10.73
CA SER A 36 8.99 2.94 10.65
C SER A 36 8.91 4.10 9.68
N SER A 37 9.75 5.11 9.89
CA SER A 37 9.81 6.29 9.03
C SER A 37 11.22 6.82 8.92
N THR A 38 11.49 7.46 7.79
CA THR A 38 12.73 8.20 7.54
C THR A 38 12.40 9.43 6.70
N THR A 39 13.21 10.48 6.84
CA THR A 39 13.08 11.69 6.03
C THR A 39 14.17 11.68 4.96
N SER A 40 13.82 12.12 3.75
CA SER A 40 14.76 12.22 2.64
C SER A 40 15.89 13.22 2.93
N LYS A 41 16.97 13.15 2.15
CA LYS A 41 18.16 13.99 2.33
C LYS A 41 17.82 15.49 2.27
N SER A 42 16.90 15.89 1.39
CA SER A 42 16.44 17.28 1.26
C SER A 42 15.49 17.72 2.39
N GLY A 43 14.93 16.78 3.16
CA GLY A 43 13.89 17.07 4.14
C GLY A 43 12.47 17.07 3.57
N ARG A 44 12.33 17.16 2.24
CA ARG A 44 11.06 17.32 1.53
C ARG A 44 10.15 16.10 1.64
N TYR A 45 10.69 14.90 1.51
CA TYR A 45 9.89 13.68 1.50
C TYR A 45 9.96 12.97 2.85
N LEU A 46 8.80 12.62 3.38
CA LEU A 46 8.68 11.67 4.49
C LEU A 46 8.35 10.30 3.90
N MET A 47 9.22 9.33 4.13
CA MET A 47 9.05 7.94 3.71
C MET A 47 8.65 7.10 4.92
N GLU A 48 7.50 6.46 4.84
CA GLU A 48 6.90 5.68 5.91
C GLU A 48 6.62 4.26 5.44
N ASN A 49 7.08 3.27 6.17
CA ASN A 49 6.65 1.89 5.92
C ASN A 49 5.45 1.58 6.82
N VAL A 50 4.36 1.11 6.21
CA VAL A 50 3.10 0.81 6.87
C VAL A 50 2.80 -0.68 6.72
N HIS A 51 2.71 -1.40 7.84
CA HIS A 51 2.44 -2.83 7.84
C HIS A 51 0.96 -3.10 7.55
N VAL A 52 0.72 -4.06 6.68
CA VAL A 52 -0.61 -4.57 6.36
C VAL A 52 -0.76 -5.94 6.97
N ASN A 53 -1.38 -5.98 8.15
CA ASN A 53 -1.76 -7.20 8.88
C ASN A 53 -3.27 -7.31 8.98
N GLY A 54 -3.83 -8.51 8.83
CA GLY A 54 -5.24 -8.80 9.00
C GLY A 54 -5.70 -10.00 8.19
N ILE A 55 -7.00 -10.30 8.23
CA ILE A 55 -7.55 -11.50 7.58
C ILE A 55 -7.38 -11.50 6.05
N LEU A 56 -7.28 -10.31 5.43
CA LEU A 56 -7.14 -10.16 3.98
C LEU A 56 -5.73 -10.48 3.45
N VAL A 57 -4.74 -10.56 4.32
CA VAL A 57 -3.34 -10.93 3.99
C VAL A 57 -2.91 -12.26 4.62
N GLY A 58 -3.80 -12.92 5.36
CA GLY A 58 -3.51 -14.19 6.02
C GLY A 58 -2.29 -14.11 6.95
N PHE A 59 -1.26 -14.91 6.64
CA PHE A 59 0.01 -14.99 7.39
C PHE A 59 1.16 -14.24 6.70
N GLU A 60 0.90 -13.60 5.56
CA GLU A 60 1.90 -12.85 4.83
C GLU A 60 2.31 -11.61 5.64
N LYS A 61 3.61 -11.29 5.61
CA LYS A 61 4.16 -10.11 6.30
C LYS A 61 4.32 -9.01 5.27
N LEU A 62 3.24 -8.33 4.94
CA LEU A 62 3.25 -7.32 3.89
C LEU A 62 3.31 -5.90 4.47
N GLY A 63 3.90 -4.99 3.70
CA GLY A 63 3.83 -3.56 3.92
C GLY A 63 3.82 -2.80 2.61
N TYR A 64 3.56 -1.52 2.69
CA TYR A 64 3.73 -0.60 1.57
C TYR A 64 4.51 0.63 2.04
N LEU A 65 5.18 1.27 1.10
CA LEU A 65 5.85 2.53 1.30
C LEU A 65 4.85 3.66 1.04
N ARG A 66 4.67 4.52 2.03
CA ARG A 66 3.91 5.75 1.95
C ARG A 66 4.86 6.92 1.90
N ILE A 67 4.86 7.65 0.80
CA ILE A 67 5.67 8.86 0.60
C ILE A 67 4.76 10.06 0.72
N THR A 68 5.07 10.94 1.68
CA THR A 68 4.43 12.25 1.79
C THR A 68 5.38 13.32 1.30
N ASP A 69 4.96 14.10 0.31
CA ASP A 69 5.68 15.30 -0.13
C ASP A 69 5.27 16.48 0.75
N LYS A 70 6.20 17.00 1.56
CA LYS A 70 5.91 18.08 2.51
C LYS A 70 5.76 19.44 1.84
N GLU A 71 6.21 19.60 0.60
CA GLU A 71 6.05 20.85 -0.16
C GLU A 71 4.67 20.96 -0.81
N ILE A 72 3.99 19.83 -1.03
CA ILE A 72 2.67 19.78 -1.67
C ILE A 72 1.63 19.32 -0.63
N PRO A 73 0.77 20.22 -0.12
CA PRO A 73 -0.21 19.87 0.91
C PRO A 73 -1.10 18.69 0.48
N GLY A 74 -1.11 17.62 1.29
CA GLY A 74 -1.93 16.44 1.06
C GLY A 74 -1.39 15.45 0.02
N ALA A 75 -0.21 15.68 -0.55
CA ALA A 75 0.40 14.74 -1.48
C ALA A 75 0.94 13.51 -0.76
N VAL A 76 0.20 12.40 -0.89
CA VAL A 76 0.54 11.10 -0.29
C VAL A 76 0.47 10.03 -1.37
N PHE A 77 1.60 9.38 -1.60
CA PHE A 77 1.79 8.33 -2.60
C PHE A 77 2.04 6.99 -1.90
N ARG A 78 1.48 5.91 -2.41
CA ARG A 78 1.54 4.57 -1.82
C ARG A 78 2.00 3.58 -2.87
N SER A 79 3.09 2.88 -2.58
CA SER A 79 3.60 1.80 -3.42
C SER A 79 2.62 0.62 -3.44
N PRO A 80 2.77 -0.33 -4.38
CA PRO A 80 2.26 -1.68 -4.18
C PRO A 80 2.85 -2.31 -2.91
N LEU A 81 2.20 -3.38 -2.45
CA LEU A 81 2.64 -4.20 -1.33
C LEU A 81 3.94 -4.92 -1.68
N TYR A 82 4.82 -5.03 -0.69
CA TYR A 82 6.04 -5.82 -0.73
C TYR A 82 6.18 -6.63 0.57
N ASP A 83 6.99 -7.70 0.52
CA ASP A 83 7.30 -8.51 1.70
C ASP A 83 8.24 -7.73 2.65
N LEU A 84 7.88 -7.68 3.93
CA LEU A 84 8.63 -7.00 4.97
C LEU A 84 9.94 -7.71 5.34
N GLN A 85 10.17 -8.95 4.90
CA GLN A 85 11.42 -9.67 5.10
C GLN A 85 12.58 -9.00 4.36
N SER A 86 12.30 -8.40 3.20
CA SER A 86 13.27 -7.69 2.37
C SER A 86 13.25 -6.17 2.61
N LEU A 87 12.56 -5.72 3.67
CA LEU A 87 12.48 -4.31 4.04
C LEU A 87 13.85 -3.79 4.49
N ASP A 88 14.30 -2.75 3.82
CA ASP A 88 15.45 -1.96 4.25
C ASP A 88 15.15 -0.47 4.04
N MET A 89 14.91 0.22 5.16
CA MET A 89 14.53 1.64 5.20
C MET A 89 15.69 2.61 4.97
N ARG A 90 16.88 2.14 4.56
CA ARG A 90 17.96 3.04 4.16
C ARG A 90 17.49 3.86 2.97
N SER A 91 17.25 5.15 3.23
CA SER A 91 16.74 6.07 2.22
C SER A 91 17.84 6.64 1.36
N TYR A 92 17.49 6.94 0.12
CA TYR A 92 18.33 7.71 -0.79
C TYR A 92 17.46 8.75 -1.53
N GLU A 93 18.12 9.75 -2.06
CA GLU A 93 17.47 10.82 -2.83
C GLU A 93 18.47 11.42 -3.81
N ASP A 94 18.06 11.52 -5.07
CA ASP A 94 18.77 12.25 -6.12
C ASP A 94 17.83 13.24 -6.85
N ASN A 95 18.21 13.71 -8.03
CA ASN A 95 17.41 14.70 -8.77
C ASN A 95 16.11 14.12 -9.35
N LEU A 96 16.06 12.83 -9.63
CA LEU A 96 14.96 12.14 -10.31
C LEU A 96 14.14 11.29 -9.34
N THR A 97 14.77 10.74 -8.31
CA THR A 97 14.19 9.70 -7.46
C THR A 97 14.36 10.01 -5.98
N VAL A 98 13.44 9.46 -5.20
CA VAL A 98 13.55 9.35 -3.74
C VAL A 98 12.99 8.00 -3.35
N GLY A 99 13.57 7.34 -2.36
CA GLY A 99 13.11 5.99 -2.04
C GLY A 99 13.89 5.35 -0.92
N ILE A 100 13.63 4.07 -0.75
CA ILE A 100 14.37 3.18 0.12
C ILE A 100 14.96 2.06 -0.74
N VAL A 101 15.77 1.18 -0.13
CA VAL A 101 16.31 0.05 -0.87
C VAL A 101 15.16 -0.76 -1.49
N TRP A 102 15.30 -1.08 -2.79
CA TRP A 102 14.35 -1.83 -3.61
C TRP A 102 13.05 -1.12 -4.01
N VAL A 103 12.80 0.10 -3.52
CA VAL A 103 11.58 0.84 -3.83
C VAL A 103 11.92 2.30 -4.14
N ASP A 104 11.85 2.62 -5.42
CA ASP A 104 12.15 3.93 -5.97
C ASP A 104 10.84 4.66 -6.24
N PHE A 105 10.78 5.95 -5.92
CA PHE A 105 9.69 6.84 -6.32
C PHE A 105 10.21 7.90 -7.29
N LEU A 106 9.69 7.89 -8.51
CA LEU A 106 10.04 8.85 -9.54
C LEU A 106 9.31 10.17 -9.29
N LYS A 107 10.08 11.26 -9.11
CA LYS A 107 9.54 12.56 -8.71
C LYS A 107 8.72 13.26 -9.80
N ILE A 108 9.00 12.98 -11.07
CA ILE A 108 8.40 13.69 -12.20
C ILE A 108 6.99 13.16 -12.48
N ASP A 109 6.86 11.85 -12.47
CA ASP A 109 5.69 11.08 -12.90
C ASP A 109 4.94 10.44 -11.72
N HIS A 110 5.45 10.60 -10.50
CA HIS A 110 4.87 10.11 -9.26
C HIS A 110 4.52 8.62 -9.33
N SER A 111 5.46 7.83 -9.84
CA SER A 111 5.35 6.40 -10.03
C SER A 111 6.37 5.66 -9.17
N PHE A 112 6.13 4.37 -8.90
CA PHE A 112 7.09 3.53 -8.18
C PHE A 112 7.81 2.57 -9.12
N ILE A 113 9.09 2.31 -8.85
CA ILE A 113 9.81 1.16 -9.40
C ILE A 113 10.12 0.21 -8.25
N ILE A 114 9.75 -1.05 -8.40
CA ILE A 114 9.97 -2.10 -7.41
C ILE A 114 11.02 -3.07 -7.95
N ALA A 115 12.12 -3.20 -7.22
CA ALA A 115 13.24 -4.10 -7.51
C ALA A 115 13.46 -5.14 -6.41
N SER A 116 12.43 -5.38 -5.58
CA SER A 116 12.51 -6.30 -4.45
C SER A 116 12.74 -7.74 -4.96
N PRO A 117 13.75 -8.47 -4.45
CA PRO A 117 14.10 -9.80 -4.96
C PRO A 117 12.97 -10.82 -4.80
N ASP A 118 12.21 -10.72 -3.70
CA ASP A 118 11.09 -11.62 -3.41
C ASP A 118 9.74 -10.98 -3.76
N TRP A 119 9.71 -10.14 -4.79
CA TRP A 119 8.47 -9.48 -5.17
C TRP A 119 7.42 -10.48 -5.65
N SER A 120 6.20 -10.29 -5.17
CA SER A 120 5.01 -11.04 -5.60
C SER A 120 3.82 -10.09 -5.66
N GLU A 121 3.11 -10.09 -6.78
CA GLU A 121 1.89 -9.30 -6.94
C GLU A 121 0.84 -9.75 -5.91
N HIS A 122 0.17 -8.78 -5.26
CA HIS A 122 -0.86 -9.07 -4.27
C HIS A 122 -2.14 -8.30 -4.62
N TRP A 123 -3.29 -8.99 -4.66
CA TRP A 123 -4.57 -8.43 -5.12
C TRP A 123 -5.02 -7.16 -4.38
N LEU A 124 -4.62 -6.98 -3.12
CA LEU A 124 -4.89 -5.76 -2.35
C LEU A 124 -4.24 -4.51 -2.94
N ASN A 125 -3.28 -4.63 -3.86
CA ASN A 125 -2.66 -3.51 -4.57
C ASN A 125 -3.69 -2.66 -5.31
N ILE A 126 -4.83 -3.23 -5.73
CA ILE A 126 -5.98 -2.51 -6.31
C ILE A 126 -6.52 -1.41 -5.37
N PHE A 127 -6.37 -1.59 -4.05
CA PHE A 127 -6.85 -0.66 -3.02
C PHE A 127 -5.72 0.12 -2.35
N ILE A 128 -4.57 -0.53 -2.14
CA ILE A 128 -3.43 0.05 -1.41
C ILE A 128 -2.63 1.00 -2.30
N SER A 129 -2.18 0.54 -3.46
CA SER A 129 -1.42 1.37 -4.38
C SER A 129 -2.33 2.46 -4.94
N ASN A 130 -1.86 3.71 -4.94
CA ASN A 130 -2.61 4.84 -5.52
C ASN A 130 -1.86 5.54 -6.66
N THR A 131 -0.79 4.93 -7.13
CA THR A 131 0.08 5.45 -8.18
C THR A 131 0.49 4.33 -9.13
N PRO A 132 0.82 4.64 -10.40
CA PRO A 132 1.44 3.68 -11.30
C PRO A 132 2.71 3.07 -10.68
N TYR A 133 2.99 1.83 -11.02
CA TYR A 133 4.24 1.18 -10.65
C TYR A 133 4.74 0.25 -11.75
N GLU A 134 6.05 0.08 -11.79
CA GLU A 134 6.76 -0.90 -12.59
C GLU A 134 7.52 -1.84 -11.67
N VAL A 135 7.65 -3.10 -12.08
CA VAL A 135 8.44 -4.10 -11.37
C VAL A 135 9.56 -4.51 -12.30
N ILE A 136 10.79 -4.39 -11.82
CA ILE A 136 11.98 -4.80 -12.55
C ILE A 136 12.56 -6.05 -11.90
N GLU A 137 12.89 -7.04 -12.73
CA GLU A 137 13.64 -8.20 -12.27
C GLU A 137 15.07 -7.77 -11.92
N ASN A 138 15.57 -8.31 -10.81
CA ASN A 138 16.87 -7.98 -10.25
C ASN A 138 17.81 -9.20 -10.33
#